data_AF-A0A1M4TX30-F1
#
_entry.id   AF-A0A1M4TX30-F1
#
_cell.length_a   1.000
_cell.length_b   1.000
_cell.length_c   1.000
_cell.angle_alpha   90.00
_cell.angle_beta   90.00
_cell.angle_gamma   90.00
#
_symmetry.space_group_name_H-M   'P 1'
#
loop_
_entity.id
_entity.type
_entity.pdbx_description
1 polymer ?
#
loop_
_entity_poly.entity_id
_entity_poly.type
_entity_poly.pdbx_seq_one_letter_code
_entity_poly.pdbx_strand_id
1 'polypeptide(L)'
;MAKQTGYVKATGTVCGDINFYKDVDCGFLVRMLPGVDSKRFWKDPAFEGSRRSAERFKQGNIMSSIIYRFVPVKRRYPRLFTQVRRIAIAFLKQGSEKGEVFSALFTFLTEQKRISLTREQFELLLSSFEEELKARLQEPKPEKEKKMKNKLDIQVFAPLNEEDIEYFKLYMDDIEWTIRFEGEFPEDYRIPLFLLKHAV
;
A
#
# COMPACT_ATOMS: atom_id res chain seq x y z
N MET A 1 11.49 21.15 6.37
CA MET A 1 10.46 20.84 5.36
C MET A 1 9.60 22.08 5.15
N ALA A 2 9.11 22.32 3.93
CA ALA A 2 8.27 23.48 3.64
C ALA A 2 6.93 23.32 4.35
N LYS A 3 6.55 24.31 5.16
CA LYS A 3 5.24 24.35 5.84
C LYS A 3 4.24 25.06 4.93
N GLN A 4 2.99 24.60 4.93
CA GLN A 4 1.91 25.34 4.28
C GLN A 4 1.60 26.59 5.10
N THR A 5 1.59 27.76 4.48
CA THR A 5 1.15 29.04 5.08
C THR A 5 -0.32 29.31 4.74
N GLY A 6 -0.98 30.27 5.41
CA GLY A 6 -2.38 30.64 5.15
C GLY A 6 -3.44 29.78 5.85
N TYR A 7 -4.72 30.10 5.60
CA TYR A 7 -5.90 29.46 6.22
C TYR A 7 -6.47 28.31 5.39
N VAL A 8 -6.06 28.22 4.12
CA VAL A 8 -6.36 27.11 3.23
C VAL A 8 -5.22 26.09 3.34
N LYS A 9 -5.55 24.86 3.72
CA LYS A 9 -4.60 23.74 3.81
C LYS A 9 -5.00 22.65 2.86
N ALA A 10 -4.04 22.07 2.18
CA ALA A 10 -4.24 20.96 1.26
C ALA A 10 -3.65 19.67 1.81
N THR A 11 -4.29 18.55 1.47
CA THR A 11 -3.73 17.21 1.58
C THR A 11 -4.01 16.46 0.28
N GLY A 12 -2.99 15.87 -0.33
CA GLY A 12 -3.12 15.25 -1.65
C GLY A 12 -1.86 15.44 -2.50
N THR A 13 -1.91 14.95 -3.73
CA THR A 13 -0.82 15.13 -4.70
C THR A 13 -1.32 15.95 -5.88
N VAL A 14 -0.55 16.98 -6.25
CA VAL A 14 -0.87 17.92 -7.34
C VAL A 14 0.21 17.84 -8.39
N CYS A 15 -0.20 17.93 -9.66
CA CYS A 15 0.69 17.96 -10.81
C CYS A 15 1.72 16.81 -10.84
N GLY A 16 1.41 15.68 -10.21
CA GLY A 16 2.25 14.49 -10.20
C GLY A 16 3.50 14.54 -9.33
N ASP A 17 4.00 15.72 -8.96
CA ASP A 17 5.32 15.87 -8.33
C ASP A 17 5.30 16.57 -6.97
N ILE A 18 4.18 17.21 -6.58
CA ILE A 18 4.05 17.93 -5.30
C ILE A 18 3.06 17.19 -4.41
N ASN A 19 3.48 16.82 -3.20
CA ASN A 19 2.66 16.15 -2.22
C ASN A 19 2.47 17.03 -0.97
N PHE A 20 1.20 17.32 -0.70
CA PHE A 20 0.70 17.99 0.48
C PHE A 20 0.22 16.95 1.49
N TYR A 21 0.69 17.01 2.73
CA TYR A 21 0.31 16.06 3.77
C TYR A 21 0.32 16.70 5.15
N LYS A 22 -0.42 16.08 6.07
CA LYS A 22 -0.46 16.46 7.48
C LYS A 22 0.42 15.51 8.28
N ASP A 23 1.44 16.06 8.91
CA ASP A 23 2.30 15.36 9.86
C ASP A 23 1.75 15.54 11.28
N VAL A 24 1.92 14.53 12.13
CA VAL A 24 1.41 14.55 13.51
C VAL A 24 2.13 15.60 14.34
N ASP A 25 3.44 15.77 14.13
CA ASP A 25 4.28 16.63 14.96
C ASP A 25 4.45 18.02 14.33
N CYS A 26 4.53 18.08 13.00
CA CYS A 26 4.88 19.31 12.28
C CYS A 26 3.70 20.00 11.56
N GLY A 27 2.49 19.43 11.61
CA GLY A 27 1.30 20.00 10.98
C GLY A 27 1.28 19.86 9.46
N PHE A 28 0.74 20.86 8.75
CA PHE A 28 0.59 20.81 7.28
C PHE A 28 1.89 21.13 6.55
N LEU A 29 2.39 20.15 5.81
CA LEU A 29 3.66 20.20 5.09
C LEU A 29 3.46 20.02 3.59
N VAL A 30 4.48 20.46 2.83
CA VAL A 30 4.60 20.23 1.39
C VAL A 30 5.99 19.67 1.11
N ARG A 31 6.04 18.69 0.20
CA ARG A 31 7.29 18.21 -0.37
C ARG A 31 7.12 17.92 -1.84
N MET A 32 8.21 18.06 -2.60
CA MET A 32 8.33 17.33 -3.86
C MET A 32 8.32 15.84 -3.53
N LEU A 33 7.61 15.02 -4.30
CA LEU A 33 7.63 13.57 -4.14
C LEU A 33 9.09 13.10 -4.27
N PRO A 34 9.68 12.57 -3.19
CA PRO A 34 10.99 11.94 -3.30
C PRO A 34 10.74 10.60 -4.01
N GLY A 35 11.02 10.52 -5.31
CA GLY A 35 10.49 9.42 -6.10
C GLY A 35 11.37 8.99 -7.26
N VAL A 36 11.93 7.80 -7.13
CA VAL A 36 12.30 6.96 -8.29
C VAL A 36 11.00 6.61 -9.00
N ASP A 37 10.79 7.09 -10.23
CA ASP A 37 9.64 6.68 -11.04
C ASP A 37 9.60 5.15 -11.15
N SER A 38 8.41 4.56 -11.18
CA SER A 38 8.19 3.13 -11.44
C SER A 38 8.96 2.68 -12.68
N LYS A 39 8.96 3.48 -13.75
CA LYS A 39 9.76 3.17 -14.96
C LYS A 39 11.24 3.02 -14.64
N ARG A 40 11.78 3.90 -13.80
CA ARG A 40 13.17 3.84 -13.35
C ARG A 40 13.40 2.60 -12.49
N PHE A 41 12.53 2.32 -11.52
CA PHE A 41 12.65 1.12 -10.68
C PHE A 41 12.74 -0.18 -11.49
N TRP A 42 12.00 -0.30 -12.60
CA TRP A 42 12.01 -1.49 -13.43
C TRP A 42 13.20 -1.58 -14.40
N LYS A 43 13.71 -0.45 -14.88
CA LYS A 43 14.75 -0.41 -15.92
C LYS A 43 16.17 -0.19 -15.37
N ASP A 44 16.31 0.54 -14.28
CA ASP A 44 17.62 0.98 -13.77
C ASP A 44 18.33 -0.19 -13.05
N PRO A 45 19.59 -0.52 -13.42
CA PRO A 45 20.39 -1.57 -12.78
C PRO A 45 20.59 -1.37 -11.28
N ALA A 46 20.59 -0.13 -10.78
CA ALA A 46 20.76 0.15 -9.36
C ALA A 46 19.69 -0.52 -8.47
N PHE A 47 18.51 -0.84 -9.04
CA PHE A 47 17.41 -1.50 -8.32
C PHE A 47 17.35 -3.01 -8.52
N GLU A 48 18.34 -3.64 -9.16
CA GLU A 48 18.32 -5.08 -9.42
C GLU A 48 18.20 -5.90 -8.13
N GLY A 49 18.97 -5.54 -7.09
CA GLY A 49 18.88 -6.19 -5.79
C GLY A 49 17.49 -6.08 -5.16
N SER A 50 16.85 -4.91 -5.30
CA SER A 50 15.49 -4.66 -4.83
C SER A 50 14.45 -5.51 -5.57
N ARG A 51 14.58 -5.65 -6.89
CA ARG A 51 13.71 -6.53 -7.70
C ARG A 51 13.87 -8.01 -7.32
N ARG A 52 15.11 -8.49 -7.15
CA ARG A 52 15.40 -9.85 -6.67
C ARG A 52 14.84 -10.09 -5.27
N SER A 53 14.86 -9.09 -4.39
CA SER A 53 14.24 -9.16 -3.08
C SER A 53 12.71 -9.26 -3.20
N ALA A 54 12.09 -8.37 -3.98
CA ALA A 54 10.65 -8.35 -4.19
C ALA A 54 10.11 -9.67 -4.75
N GLU A 55 10.82 -10.30 -5.69
CA GLU A 55 10.45 -11.61 -6.23
C GLU A 55 10.50 -12.70 -5.16
N ARG A 56 11.54 -12.74 -4.32
CA ARG A 56 11.61 -13.66 -3.17
C ARG A 56 10.48 -13.43 -2.18
N PHE A 57 10.11 -12.18 -1.90
CA PHE A 57 8.96 -11.86 -1.06
C PHE A 57 7.65 -12.37 -1.67
N LYS A 58 7.45 -12.18 -2.99
CA LYS A 58 6.28 -12.70 -3.72
C LYS A 58 6.19 -14.22 -3.56
N GLN A 59 7.27 -14.93 -3.87
CA GLN A 59 7.33 -16.40 -3.78
C GLN A 59 7.10 -16.89 -2.35
N GLY A 60 7.82 -16.36 -1.36
CA GLY A 60 7.71 -16.78 0.04
C GLY A 60 6.30 -16.55 0.63
N ASN A 61 5.62 -15.47 0.23
CA ASN A 61 4.24 -15.21 0.62
C ASN A 61 3.27 -16.28 0.10
N ILE A 62 3.40 -16.65 -1.18
CA ILE A 62 2.53 -17.64 -1.81
C ILE A 62 2.75 -19.01 -1.17
N MET A 63 4.00 -19.44 -1.02
CA MET A 63 4.35 -20.72 -0.38
C MET A 63 3.82 -20.81 1.05
N SER A 64 3.98 -19.73 1.81
CA SER A 64 3.43 -19.65 3.17
C SER A 64 1.91 -19.75 3.18
N SER A 65 1.23 -19.09 2.24
CA SER A 65 -0.24 -19.16 2.13
C SER A 65 -0.74 -20.56 1.78
N ILE A 66 -0.06 -21.28 0.88
CA ILE A 66 -0.43 -22.64 0.45
C ILE A 66 -0.45 -23.57 1.67
N ILE A 67 0.66 -23.66 2.42
CA ILE A 67 0.74 -24.57 3.57
C ILE A 67 -0.11 -24.08 4.75
N TYR A 68 -0.21 -22.77 4.97
CA TYR A 68 -0.95 -22.19 6.09
C TYR A 68 -2.46 -22.47 6.02
N ARG A 69 -2.99 -22.81 4.84
CA ARG A 69 -4.40 -23.22 4.69
C ARG A 69 -4.75 -24.44 5.53
N PHE A 70 -3.77 -25.32 5.78
CA PHE A 70 -3.91 -26.54 6.59
C PHE A 70 -3.71 -26.30 8.09
N VAL A 71 -3.54 -25.05 8.53
CA VAL A 71 -3.54 -24.69 9.95
C VAL A 71 -4.98 -24.40 10.38
N PRO A 72 -5.58 -25.22 11.27
CA PRO A 72 -6.94 -25.00 11.77
C PRO A 72 -7.06 -23.62 12.43
N VAL A 73 -8.19 -22.95 12.24
CA VAL A 73 -8.43 -21.59 12.75
C VAL A 73 -8.17 -21.48 14.25
N LYS A 74 -8.64 -22.46 15.03
CA LYS A 74 -8.43 -22.54 16.49
C LYS A 74 -6.96 -22.63 16.91
N ARG A 75 -6.08 -23.06 16.00
CA ARG A 75 -4.63 -23.19 16.24
C ARG A 75 -3.84 -21.99 15.74
N ARG A 76 -4.47 -21.03 15.06
CA ARG A 76 -3.81 -19.80 14.57
C ARG A 76 -3.62 -18.78 15.70
N TYR A 77 -2.56 -17.99 15.59
CA TYR A 77 -2.33 -16.81 16.43
C TYR A 77 -1.68 -15.70 15.62
N PRO A 78 -1.75 -14.43 16.07
CA PRO A 78 -1.43 -13.27 15.23
C PRO A 78 -0.06 -13.28 14.55
N ARG A 79 0.96 -13.87 15.20
CA ARG A 79 2.35 -13.87 14.69
C ARG A 79 2.71 -15.11 13.88
N LEU A 80 1.88 -16.15 13.87
CA LEU A 80 2.22 -17.45 13.26
C LEU A 80 2.52 -17.31 11.76
N PHE A 81 1.64 -16.65 11.01
CA PHE A 81 1.84 -16.47 9.57
C PHE A 81 3.11 -15.66 9.28
N THR A 82 3.40 -14.65 10.10
CA THR A 82 4.63 -13.86 9.98
C THR A 82 5.88 -14.71 10.17
N GLN A 83 5.86 -15.68 11.09
CA GLN A 83 6.98 -16.62 11.30
C GLN A 83 7.14 -17.59 10.13
N VAL A 84 6.05 -18.23 9.69
CA VAL A 84 6.05 -19.11 8.50
C VAL A 84 6.63 -18.38 7.29
N ARG A 85 6.17 -17.14 7.05
CA ARG A 85 6.69 -16.27 5.98
C ARG A 85 8.18 -15.97 6.12
N ARG A 86 8.66 -15.67 7.33
CA ARG A 86 10.09 -15.39 7.56
C ARG A 86 10.96 -16.61 7.26
N ILE A 87 10.51 -17.81 7.64
CA ILE A 87 11.20 -19.06 7.33
C ILE A 87 11.26 -19.25 5.81
N ALA A 88 10.13 -19.13 5.11
CA ALA A 88 10.08 -19.29 3.66
C ALA A 88 11.07 -18.35 2.94
N ILE A 89 11.07 -17.07 3.30
CA ILE A 89 11.96 -16.06 2.70
C ILE A 89 13.42 -16.33 3.03
N ALA A 90 13.73 -16.84 4.22
CA ALA A 90 15.10 -17.18 4.62
C ALA A 90 15.67 -18.33 3.79
N PHE A 91 14.90 -19.42 3.62
CA PHE A 91 15.30 -20.55 2.76
C PHE A 91 15.43 -20.13 1.29
N LEU A 92 14.47 -19.35 0.77
CA LEU A 92 14.56 -18.81 -0.59
C LEU A 92 15.76 -17.87 -0.79
N LYS A 93 16.20 -17.16 0.27
CA LYS A 93 17.43 -16.35 0.22
C LYS A 93 18.69 -17.21 0.14
N GLN A 94 18.67 -18.41 0.74
CA GLN A 94 19.78 -19.36 0.70
C GLN A 94 19.85 -20.12 -0.64
N GLY A 95 18.81 -20.03 -1.47
CA GLY A 95 18.73 -20.74 -2.74
C GLY A 95 18.20 -22.17 -2.62
N SER A 96 17.56 -22.51 -1.50
CA SER A 96 16.91 -23.81 -1.29
C SER A 96 15.85 -24.11 -2.34
N GLU A 97 15.69 -25.39 -2.65
CA GLU A 97 14.64 -25.83 -3.57
C GLU A 97 13.25 -25.65 -2.96
N LYS A 98 12.22 -25.58 -3.81
CA LYS A 98 10.84 -25.30 -3.37
C LYS A 98 10.33 -26.39 -2.42
N GLY A 99 10.60 -27.65 -2.71
CA GLY A 99 10.26 -28.78 -1.85
C GLY A 99 10.91 -28.69 -0.47
N GLU A 100 12.17 -28.26 -0.39
CA GLU A 100 12.88 -28.04 0.88
C GLU A 100 12.23 -26.93 1.71
N VAL A 101 11.85 -25.83 1.06
CA VAL A 101 11.13 -24.74 1.72
C VAL A 101 9.82 -25.26 2.30
N PHE A 102 8.99 -25.95 1.52
CA PHE A 102 7.74 -26.51 2.02
C PHE A 102 7.96 -27.50 3.18
N SER A 103 9.02 -28.31 3.09
CA SER A 103 9.39 -29.25 4.14
C SER A 103 9.77 -28.53 5.43
N ALA A 104 10.56 -27.46 5.35
CA ALA A 104 10.90 -26.63 6.51
C ALA A 104 9.67 -25.98 7.14
N LEU A 105 8.74 -25.46 6.33
CA LEU A 105 7.48 -24.90 6.81
C LEU A 105 6.60 -25.95 7.50
N PHE A 106 6.52 -27.16 6.91
CA PHE A 106 5.77 -28.28 7.48
C PHE A 106 6.36 -28.70 8.82
N THR A 107 7.68 -28.89 8.90
CA THR A 107 8.39 -29.25 10.13
C THR A 107 8.11 -28.23 11.23
N PHE A 108 8.28 -26.93 10.94
CA PHE A 108 7.99 -25.86 11.90
C PHE A 108 6.54 -25.91 12.41
N LEU A 109 5.56 -26.07 11.52
CA LEU A 109 4.15 -26.12 11.91
C LEU A 109 3.79 -27.40 12.67
N THR A 110 4.48 -28.50 12.40
CA THR A 110 4.31 -29.80 13.08
C THR A 110 4.88 -29.77 14.48
N GLU A 111 6.10 -29.26 14.66
CA GLU A 111 6.73 -29.07 15.98
C GLU A 111 5.88 -28.20 16.90
N GLN A 112 5.28 -27.14 16.34
CA GLN A 112 4.37 -26.26 17.07
C GLN A 112 2.97 -26.87 17.28
N LYS A 113 2.72 -28.09 16.79
CA LYS A 113 1.44 -28.81 16.82
C LYS A 113 0.27 -28.00 16.22
N ARG A 114 0.55 -27.23 15.16
CA ARG A 114 -0.41 -26.27 14.57
C ARG A 114 -1.07 -26.76 13.30
N ILE A 115 -0.44 -27.64 12.53
CA ILE A 115 -0.99 -28.13 11.26
C ILE A 115 -1.89 -29.36 11.46
N SER A 116 -2.82 -29.60 10.54
CA SER A 116 -3.67 -30.80 10.52
C SER A 116 -3.15 -31.92 9.61
N LEU A 117 -2.19 -31.63 8.74
CA LEU A 117 -1.60 -32.60 7.82
C LEU A 117 -0.71 -33.59 8.58
N THR A 118 -0.84 -34.88 8.23
CA THR A 118 0.16 -35.90 8.59
C THR A 118 1.37 -35.83 7.67
N ARG A 119 2.46 -36.51 8.04
CA ARG A 119 3.66 -36.57 7.20
C ARG A 119 3.40 -37.20 5.83
N GLU A 120 2.67 -38.32 5.81
CA GLU A 120 2.29 -39.04 4.59
C GLU A 120 1.44 -38.17 3.66
N GLN A 121 0.44 -37.45 4.22
CA GLN A 121 -0.39 -36.53 3.45
C GLN A 121 0.42 -35.37 2.88
N PHE A 122 1.37 -34.84 3.65
CA PHE A 122 2.25 -33.78 3.19
C PHE A 122 3.11 -34.24 2.01
N GLU A 123 3.73 -35.41 2.10
CA GLU A 123 4.58 -35.97 1.05
C GLU A 123 3.78 -36.22 -0.24
N LEU A 124 2.55 -36.72 -0.12
CA LEU A 124 1.65 -36.90 -1.27
C LEU A 124 1.27 -35.57 -1.95
N LEU A 125 1.09 -34.51 -1.17
CA LEU A 125 0.66 -33.20 -1.67
C LEU A 125 1.80 -32.30 -2.13
N LEU A 126 3.06 -32.67 -1.89
CA LEU A 126 4.22 -31.81 -2.15
C LEU A 126 4.29 -31.35 -3.62
N SER A 127 4.09 -32.28 -4.57
CA SER A 127 4.04 -31.96 -6.00
C SER A 127 2.92 -30.98 -6.34
N SER A 128 1.73 -31.19 -5.78
CA SER A 128 0.58 -30.30 -5.96
C SER A 128 0.84 -28.89 -5.41
N PHE A 129 1.56 -28.75 -4.29
CA PHE A 129 1.94 -27.45 -3.76
C PHE A 129 2.90 -26.69 -4.69
N GLU A 130 3.84 -27.40 -5.31
CA GLU A 130 4.74 -26.80 -6.28
C GLU A 130 4.04 -26.37 -7.57
N GLU A 131 3.06 -27.15 -8.03
CA GLU A 131 2.20 -26.79 -9.16
C GLU A 131 1.32 -25.58 -8.84
N GLU A 132 0.67 -25.55 -7.67
CA GLU A 132 -0.12 -24.40 -7.20
C GLU A 132 0.74 -23.13 -7.10
N LEU A 133 1.98 -23.26 -6.61
CA LEU A 133 2.93 -22.16 -6.58
C LEU A 133 3.25 -21.64 -7.99
N LYS A 134 3.53 -22.53 -8.94
CA LYS A 134 3.80 -22.15 -10.34
C LYS A 134 2.61 -21.40 -10.93
N ALA A 135 1.39 -21.92 -10.74
CA ALA A 135 0.17 -21.29 -11.24
C ALA A 135 -0.01 -19.87 -10.67
N ARG A 136 0.06 -19.71 -9.34
CA ARG A 136 -0.10 -18.40 -8.67
C ARG A 136 0.99 -17.39 -9.00
N LEU A 137 2.19 -17.84 -9.36
CA LEU A 137 3.25 -16.93 -9.81
C LEU A 137 2.96 -16.36 -11.20
N GLN A 138 2.28 -17.13 -12.05
CA GLN A 138 1.91 -16.79 -13.42
C GLN A 138 0.56 -16.05 -13.53
N GLU A 139 -0.28 -16.08 -12.49
CA GLU A 139 -1.55 -15.37 -12.47
C GLU A 139 -1.38 -13.88 -12.83
N PRO A 140 -2.12 -13.39 -13.85
CA PRO A 140 -2.08 -11.99 -14.21
C PRO A 140 -2.63 -11.16 -13.04
N LYS A 141 -1.93 -10.09 -12.68
CA LYS A 141 -2.43 -9.17 -11.66
C LYS A 141 -3.66 -8.45 -12.24
N PRO A 142 -4.77 -8.35 -11.49
CA PRO A 142 -5.90 -7.55 -11.94
C PRO A 142 -5.42 -6.10 -12.17
N GLU A 143 -5.76 -5.53 -13.32
CA GLU A 143 -5.53 -4.13 -13.58
C GLU A 143 -6.32 -3.32 -12.56
N LYS A 144 -5.61 -2.65 -11.64
CA LYS A 144 -6.25 -1.67 -10.78
C LYS A 144 -6.60 -0.48 -11.66
N GLU A 145 -7.88 -0.12 -11.70
CA GLU A 145 -8.32 1.14 -12.28
C GLU A 145 -7.45 2.27 -11.72
N LYS A 146 -6.79 2.99 -12.61
CA LYS A 146 -6.00 4.17 -12.23
C LYS A 146 -7.00 5.23 -11.77
N LYS A 147 -7.21 5.35 -10.46
CA LYS A 147 -7.90 6.51 -9.88
C LYS A 147 -7.19 7.79 -10.36
N MET A 148 -7.97 8.83 -10.68
CA MET A 148 -7.44 10.10 -11.17
C MET A 148 -6.32 10.59 -10.25
N LYS A 149 -5.22 11.02 -10.85
CA LYS A 149 -3.94 11.24 -10.15
C LYS A 149 -3.94 12.46 -9.23
N ASN A 150 -4.90 13.35 -9.40
CA ASN A 150 -4.93 14.64 -8.73
C ASN A 150 -6.22 14.76 -7.92
N LYS A 151 -6.30 14.05 -6.80
CA LYS A 151 -7.30 14.32 -5.77
C LYS A 151 -6.67 15.20 -4.70
N LEU A 152 -7.28 16.35 -4.47
CA LEU A 152 -6.88 17.26 -3.40
C LEU A 152 -8.02 17.42 -2.40
N ASP A 153 -7.71 17.17 -1.13
CA ASP A 153 -8.59 17.49 -0.03
C ASP A 153 -8.15 18.84 0.56
N ILE A 154 -9.02 19.83 0.49
CA ILE A 154 -8.81 21.20 0.98
C ILE A 154 -9.54 21.36 2.31
N GLN A 155 -8.83 21.88 3.32
CA GLN A 155 -9.37 22.29 4.60
C GLN A 155 -9.23 23.80 4.74
N VAL A 156 -10.35 24.49 4.96
CA VAL A 156 -10.42 25.94 5.13
C VAL A 156 -10.69 26.25 6.60
N PHE A 157 -9.80 27.04 7.20
CA PHE A 157 -9.85 27.39 8.63
C PHE A 157 -10.31 28.83 8.91
N ALA A 158 -10.47 29.67 7.89
CA ALA A 158 -10.96 31.05 8.01
C ALA A 158 -11.66 31.47 6.70
N PRO A 159 -12.45 32.56 6.69
CA PRO A 159 -13.09 33.09 5.48
C PRO A 159 -12.09 33.23 4.32
N LEU A 160 -12.53 32.85 3.12
CA LEU A 160 -11.71 32.94 1.91
C LEU A 160 -11.59 34.40 1.47
N ASN A 161 -10.38 34.81 1.10
CA ASN A 161 -10.16 36.12 0.50
C ASN A 161 -10.54 36.11 -0.99
N GLU A 162 -10.66 37.29 -1.60
CA GLU A 162 -10.98 37.43 -3.03
C GLU A 162 -9.95 36.71 -3.91
N GLU A 163 -8.67 36.79 -3.56
CA GLU A 163 -7.57 36.10 -4.26
C GLU A 163 -7.74 34.56 -4.20
N ASP A 164 -8.13 34.00 -3.05
CA ASP A 164 -8.36 32.56 -2.90
C ASP A 164 -9.55 32.10 -3.76
N ILE A 165 -10.59 32.93 -3.84
CA ILE A 165 -11.80 32.67 -4.63
C ILE A 165 -11.48 32.70 -6.13
N GLU A 166 -10.69 33.66 -6.59
CA GLU A 166 -10.24 33.73 -7.99
C GLU A 166 -9.35 32.55 -8.37
N TYR A 167 -8.40 32.18 -7.51
CA TYR A 167 -7.54 31.02 -7.70
C TYR A 167 -8.37 29.74 -7.82
N PHE A 168 -9.35 29.56 -6.93
CA PHE A 168 -10.24 28.41 -6.98
C PHE A 168 -11.05 28.38 -8.29
N LYS A 169 -11.64 29.50 -8.71
CA LYS A 169 -12.38 29.55 -9.99
C LYS A 169 -11.52 29.15 -11.19
N LEU A 170 -10.23 29.50 -11.18
CA LEU A 170 -9.35 29.25 -12.33
C LEU A 170 -8.92 27.79 -12.46
N TYR A 171 -8.70 27.09 -11.35
CA TYR A 171 -8.08 25.74 -11.35
C TYR A 171 -9.01 24.61 -10.89
N MET A 172 -10.28 24.89 -10.58
CA MET A 172 -11.22 23.90 -10.04
C MET A 172 -11.61 22.78 -10.99
N ASP A 173 -11.59 23.03 -12.30
CA ASP A 173 -11.98 22.02 -13.29
C ASP A 173 -10.80 21.09 -13.67
N ASP A 174 -9.57 21.47 -13.34
CA ASP A 174 -8.35 20.73 -13.71
C ASP A 174 -7.99 19.59 -12.73
N ILE A 175 -8.61 19.58 -11.56
CA ILE A 175 -8.23 18.71 -10.43
C ILE A 175 -9.51 18.29 -9.68
N GLU A 176 -9.56 17.04 -9.24
CA GLU A 176 -10.70 16.54 -8.45
C GLU A 176 -10.58 17.04 -6.99
N TRP A 177 -11.40 18.02 -6.60
CA TRP A 177 -11.34 18.64 -5.26
C TRP A 177 -12.43 18.11 -4.32
N THR A 178 -12.04 17.97 -3.06
CA THR A 178 -12.95 17.89 -1.93
C THR A 178 -12.64 19.06 -0.99
N ILE A 179 -13.60 19.91 -0.63
CA ILE A 179 -13.38 21.03 0.30
C ILE A 179 -14.17 20.86 1.59
N ARG A 180 -13.53 21.15 2.73
CA ARG A 180 -14.14 21.15 4.07
C ARG A 180 -13.86 22.47 4.78
N PHE A 181 -14.87 22.96 5.47
CA PHE A 181 -14.79 24.16 6.31
C PHE A 181 -14.73 23.70 7.77
N GLU A 182 -13.55 23.73 8.37
CA GLU A 182 -13.28 23.18 9.72
C GLU A 182 -12.90 24.27 10.75
N GLY A 183 -12.91 25.55 10.36
CA GLY A 183 -12.60 26.70 11.22
C GLY A 183 -13.81 27.41 11.82
N GLU A 184 -13.54 28.52 12.51
CA GLU A 184 -14.56 29.44 13.01
C GLU A 184 -14.93 30.45 11.92
N PHE A 185 -16.20 30.43 11.50
CA PHE A 185 -16.72 31.33 10.46
C PHE A 185 -17.79 32.25 11.06
N PRO A 186 -17.87 33.52 10.62
CA PRO A 186 -18.98 34.41 10.95
C PRO A 186 -20.34 33.82 10.54
N GLU A 187 -21.40 34.12 11.29
CA GLU A 187 -22.76 33.61 11.03
C GLU A 187 -23.32 34.05 9.66
N ASP A 188 -22.82 35.16 9.13
CA ASP A 188 -23.21 35.76 7.84
C ASP A 188 -22.30 35.35 6.68
N TYR A 189 -21.31 34.47 6.91
CA TYR A 189 -20.38 34.04 5.88
C TYR A 189 -21.09 33.24 4.77
N ARG A 190 -20.98 33.73 3.53
CA ARG A 190 -21.57 33.10 2.35
C ARG A 190 -20.52 32.29 1.60
N ILE A 191 -20.68 30.97 1.59
CA ILE A 191 -19.84 30.09 0.78
C ILE A 191 -20.12 30.36 -0.70
N PRO A 192 -19.10 30.62 -1.53
CA PRO A 192 -19.28 30.78 -2.97
C PRO A 192 -19.98 29.59 -3.62
N LEU A 193 -21.03 29.84 -4.41
CA LEU A 193 -21.90 28.82 -5.01
C LEU A 193 -21.13 27.73 -5.79
N PHE A 194 -20.07 28.10 -6.50
CA PHE A 194 -19.28 27.17 -7.29
C PHE A 194 -18.51 26.13 -6.43
N LEU A 195 -18.18 26.47 -5.17
CA LEU A 195 -17.52 25.57 -4.22
C LEU A 195 -18.48 24.53 -3.63
N LEU A 196 -19.80 24.80 -3.62
CA LEU A 196 -20.79 23.88 -3.03
C LEU A 196 -20.84 22.52 -3.73
N LYS A 197 -20.52 22.47 -5.03
CA LYS A 197 -20.44 21.21 -5.79
C LYS A 197 -19.32 20.28 -5.29
N HIS A 198 -18.33 20.83 -4.59
CA HIS A 198 -17.13 20.13 -4.12
C HIS A 198 -17.05 20.07 -2.59
N ALA A 199 -17.98 20.73 -1.90
CA ALA A 199 -18.07 20.73 -0.45
C ALA A 199 -18.61 19.39 0.04
N VAL A 200 -18.00 18.86 1.10
CA VAL A 200 -18.43 17.63 1.80
C VAL A 200 -18.64 17.93 3.28
#